data_AF-A0A920PD63-F1
#
_entry.id   AF-A0A920PD63-F1
#
_cell.length_a   1.000
_cell.length_b   1.000
_cell.length_c   1.000
_cell.angle_alpha   90.00
_cell.angle_beta   90.00
_cell.angle_gamma   90.00
#
_symmetry.space_group_name_H-M   'P 1'
#
loop_
_entity.id
_entity.type
_entity.pdbx_description
1 polymer ?
#
loop_
_entity_poly.entity_id
_entity_poly.type
_entity_poly.pdbx_seq_one_letter_code
_entity_poly.pdbx_strand_id
1 'polypeptide(L)'
;MTTLWFFQLTGLIDSGHIQLISIISLSTGLMMLLGIYDDIFNCSARLKLIIQTIIACILYYYGFQIERIGDLIELGNFSVLLTVLWIVGITNAINLVDGMDGLAPGIIFFSCPTISLFT
;
A
#
# COMPACT_ATOMS: atom_id res chain seq x y z
N MET A 1 0.50 16.32 6.85
CA MET A 1 1.75 17.10 6.82
C MET A 1 2.13 17.68 8.19
N THR A 2 1.22 18.26 8.98
CA THR A 2 1.59 18.87 10.28
C THR A 2 1.87 17.89 11.43
N THR A 3 1.26 16.70 11.44
CA THR A 3 1.44 15.71 12.52
C THR A 3 2.81 15.03 12.50
N LEU A 4 3.38 14.77 11.33
CA LEU A 4 4.71 14.14 11.21
C LEU A 4 5.82 15.06 11.73
N TRP A 5 5.70 16.37 11.51
CA TRP A 5 6.61 17.36 12.08
C TRP A 5 6.53 17.39 13.61
N PHE A 6 5.35 17.18 14.19
CA PHE A 6 5.17 17.07 15.64
C PHE A 6 5.89 15.83 16.22
N PHE A 7 5.80 14.68 15.54
CA PHE A 7 6.52 13.46 15.95
C PHE A 7 8.05 13.55 15.76
N GLN A 8 8.50 14.33 14.77
CA GLN A 8 9.92 14.65 14.59
C GLN A 8 10.45 15.57 15.69
N LEU A 9 9.67 16.60 16.05
CA LEU A 9 10.05 17.58 17.06
C LEU A 9 10.08 16.98 18.48
N THR A 10 9.32 15.90 18.70
CA THR A 10 9.33 15.11 19.95
C THR A 10 10.43 14.05 20.00
N GLY A 11 11.24 13.91 18.95
CA GLY A 11 12.36 12.96 18.88
C GLY A 11 11.94 11.50 18.73
N LEU A 12 10.67 11.24 18.39
CA LEU A 12 10.13 9.89 18.21
C LEU A 12 10.41 9.31 16.82
N ILE A 13 10.75 10.14 15.83
CA ILE A 13 10.99 9.74 14.43
C ILE A 13 12.23 10.43 13.88
N ASP A 14 13.18 9.64 13.36
CA ASP A 14 14.36 10.13 12.66
C ASP A 14 14.04 10.73 11.29
N SER A 15 14.75 11.80 10.94
CA SER A 15 14.58 12.55 9.69
C SER A 15 14.71 11.68 8.43
N GLY A 16 15.47 10.57 8.49
CA GLY A 16 15.65 9.64 7.38
C GLY A 16 14.38 8.87 6.99
N HIS A 17 13.47 8.61 7.94
CA HIS A 17 12.27 7.82 7.68
C HIS A 17 11.04 8.67 7.35
N ILE A 18 11.09 9.98 7.58
CA ILE A 18 9.93 10.87 7.42
C ILE A 18 9.48 10.99 5.97
N GLN A 19 10.42 10.98 5.03
CA GLN A 19 10.07 11.03 3.60
C GLN A 19 9.24 9.80 3.22
N LEU A 20 9.74 8.61 3.56
CA LEU A 20 9.06 7.34 3.28
C LEU A 20 7.71 7.25 3.98
N ILE A 21 7.61 7.62 5.26
CA ILE A 21 6.34 7.65 6.01
C ILE A 21 5.34 8.63 5.37
N SER A 22 5.81 9.81 4.94
CA SER A 22 4.96 10.82 4.29
C SER A 22 4.39 10.32 2.98
N ILE A 23 5.22 9.63 2.17
CA ILE A 23 4.81 9.09 0.87
C ILE A 23 3.88 7.90 1.03
N ILE A 24 4.12 7.02 2.00
CA ILE A 24 3.18 5.94 2.35
C ILE A 24 1.84 6.54 2.77
N SER A 25 1.83 7.51 3.69
CA SER A 25 0.60 8.15 4.15
C SER A 25 -0.18 8.80 3.01
N LEU A 26 0.50 9.50 2.09
CA LEU A 26 -0.12 10.11 0.92
C LEU A 26 -0.69 9.05 -0.04
N SER A 27 0.08 8.02 -0.34
CA SER A 27 -0.29 6.94 -1.27
C SER A 27 -1.49 6.15 -0.75
N THR A 28 -1.51 5.81 0.54
CA THR A 28 -2.65 5.14 1.19
C THR A 28 -3.89 6.03 1.17
N GLY A 29 -3.74 7.34 1.40
CA GLY A 29 -4.85 8.29 1.26
C GLY A 29 -5.42 8.34 -0.17
N LEU A 30 -4.56 8.34 -1.19
CA LEU A 30 -5.00 8.29 -2.59
C LEU A 30 -5.72 6.98 -2.94
N MET A 31 -5.25 5.83 -2.43
CA MET A 31 -5.95 4.55 -2.60
C MET A 31 -7.31 4.54 -1.92
N MET A 32 -7.41 5.12 -0.71
CA MET A 32 -8.69 5.25 0.00
C MET A 32 -9.67 6.14 -0.77
N LEU A 33 -9.21 7.29 -1.29
CA LEU A 33 -10.04 8.16 -2.12
C LEU A 33 -10.49 7.47 -3.41
N LEU A 34 -9.62 6.66 -4.03
CA LEU A 34 -9.99 5.85 -5.19
C LEU A 34 -11.07 4.82 -4.83
N GLY A 35 -10.97 4.17 -3.68
CA GLY A 35 -11.98 3.23 -3.17
C GLY A 35 -13.33 3.91 -2.94
N ILE A 36 -13.34 5.04 -2.23
CA ILE A 36 -14.57 5.82 -2.00
C ILE A 36 -15.19 6.28 -3.33
N TYR A 37 -14.35 6.78 -4.24
CA TYR A 37 -14.82 7.20 -5.57
C TYR A 37 -15.44 6.03 -6.34
N ASP A 38 -14.82 4.87 -6.26
CA ASP A 38 -15.33 3.65 -6.87
C ASP A 38 -16.69 3.22 -6.30
N ASP A 39 -16.84 3.21 -4.98
CA ASP A 39 -18.09 2.83 -4.32
C ASP A 39 -19.27 3.74 -4.73
N ILE A 40 -19.00 5.04 -4.93
CA ILE A 40 -20.03 6.01 -5.30
C ILE A 40 -20.33 5.98 -6.80
N PHE A 41 -19.31 5.88 -7.65
CA PHE A 41 -19.43 6.10 -9.09
C PHE A 41 -19.30 4.83 -9.95
N ASN A 42 -19.14 3.65 -9.35
CA ASN A 42 -18.92 2.37 -10.03
C ASN A 42 -17.86 2.49 -11.11
N CYS A 43 -16.64 2.78 -10.70
CA CYS A 43 -15.58 3.13 -11.64
C CYS A 43 -15.18 1.92 -12.49
N SER A 44 -14.83 2.15 -13.77
CA SER A 44 -14.40 1.05 -14.65
C SER A 44 -13.14 0.39 -14.09
N ALA A 45 -13.11 -0.96 -14.10
CA ALA A 45 -11.98 -1.73 -13.56
C ALA A 45 -10.63 -1.32 -14.17
N ARG A 46 -10.62 -0.94 -15.47
CA ARG A 46 -9.42 -0.46 -16.16
C ARG A 46 -8.87 0.83 -15.55
N LEU A 47 -9.74 1.77 -15.21
CA LEU A 47 -9.34 3.06 -14.64
C LEU A 47 -8.75 2.85 -13.23
N LYS A 48 -9.39 2.02 -12.40
CA LYS A 48 -8.86 1.66 -11.07
C LYS A 48 -7.45 1.08 -11.17
N LEU A 49 -7.26 0.09 -12.05
CA LEU A 49 -5.96 -0.56 -12.22
C LEU A 49 -4.87 0.43 -12.68
N ILE A 50 -5.19 1.37 -13.58
CA ILE A 50 -4.23 2.41 -14.02
C ILE A 50 -3.82 3.29 -12.84
N ILE A 51 -4.78 3.81 -12.06
CA ILE A 51 -4.47 4.66 -10.91
C ILE A 51 -3.69 3.88 -9.85
N GLN A 52 -4.09 2.64 -9.55
CA GLN A 52 -3.39 1.80 -8.58
C GLN A 52 -1.95 1.53 -9.02
N THR A 53 -1.72 1.28 -10.32
CA THR A 53 -0.39 1.08 -10.89
C THR A 53 0.48 2.34 -10.74
N ILE A 54 -0.07 3.52 -11.01
CA ILE A 54 0.65 4.78 -10.85
C ILE A 54 1.08 4.98 -9.39
N ILE A 55 0.18 4.75 -8.44
CA ILE A 55 0.48 4.88 -7.01
C ILE A 55 1.54 3.86 -6.58
N ALA A 56 1.46 2.61 -7.08
CA ALA A 56 2.45 1.58 -6.81
C ALA A 56 3.85 1.94 -7.36
N CYS A 57 3.92 2.52 -8.56
CA CYS A 57 5.17 3.01 -9.13
C CYS A 57 5.79 4.16 -8.31
N ILE A 58 4.96 5.07 -7.78
CA ILE A 58 5.43 6.15 -6.89
C ILE A 58 6.03 5.54 -5.62
N LEU A 59 5.34 4.60 -4.97
CA LEU A 59 5.84 3.91 -3.79
C LEU A 59 7.19 3.21 -4.05
N TYR A 60 7.31 2.50 -5.18
CA TYR A 60 8.56 1.88 -5.60
C TYR A 60 9.71 2.89 -5.71
N TYR A 61 9.48 4.01 -6.40
CA TYR A 61 10.51 5.03 -6.63
C TYR A 61 11.05 5.63 -5.32
N TYR A 62 10.20 5.70 -4.29
CA TYR A 62 10.54 6.23 -2.98
C TYR A 62 11.05 5.18 -1.98
N GLY A 63 11.40 3.98 -2.46
CA GLY A 63 12.09 2.96 -1.67
C GLY A 63 11.18 1.89 -1.06
N PHE A 64 9.88 1.90 -1.36
CA PHE A 64 9.01 0.77 -1.01
C PHE A 64 9.15 -0.32 -2.07
N GLN A 65 10.18 -1.15 -1.97
CA GLN A 65 10.57 -2.13 -2.99
C GLN A 65 10.70 -3.53 -2.40
N ILE A 66 10.28 -4.53 -3.17
CA ILE A 66 10.54 -5.95 -2.86
C ILE A 66 11.85 -6.35 -3.52
N GLU A 67 12.96 -6.16 -2.79
CA GLU A 67 14.30 -6.42 -3.32
C GLU A 67 14.65 -7.92 -3.34
N ARG A 68 14.08 -8.69 -2.42
CA ARG A 68 14.38 -10.13 -2.23
C ARG A 68 13.12 -10.94 -1.96
N ILE A 69 13.10 -12.18 -2.43
CA ILE A 69 12.12 -13.20 -2.02
C ILE A 69 12.84 -14.19 -1.11
N GLY A 70 12.48 -14.16 0.19
CA GLY A 70 13.21 -14.88 1.22
C GLY A 70 14.69 -14.46 1.28
N ASP A 71 15.55 -15.34 1.81
CA ASP A 71 16.98 -15.06 1.93
C ASP A 71 17.81 -15.37 0.67
N LEU A 72 17.20 -16.01 -0.32
CA LEU A 72 17.91 -16.71 -1.40
C LEU A 72 17.85 -16.03 -2.77
N ILE A 73 16.83 -15.20 -3.04
CA ILE A 73 16.57 -14.68 -4.39
C ILE A 73 16.57 -13.16 -4.37
N GLU A 74 17.59 -12.56 -4.99
CA GLU A 74 17.65 -11.12 -5.29
C GLU A 74 16.97 -10.82 -6.62
N LEU A 75 16.05 -9.86 -6.61
CA LEU A 75 15.20 -9.60 -7.77
C LEU A 75 15.83 -8.67 -8.81
N GLY A 76 16.72 -7.77 -8.37
CA GLY A 76 17.27 -6.72 -9.23
C GLY A 76 16.18 -5.99 -10.00
N ASN A 77 16.25 -5.99 -11.34
CA ASN A 77 15.29 -5.30 -12.21
C ASN A 77 13.85 -5.84 -12.14
N PHE A 78 13.64 -7.08 -11.69
CA PHE A 78 12.30 -7.64 -11.49
C PHE A 78 11.60 -7.09 -10.24
N SER A 79 12.33 -6.38 -9.38
CA SER A 79 11.79 -5.76 -8.14
C SER A 79 10.62 -4.82 -8.46
N VAL A 80 10.73 -4.02 -9.54
CA VAL A 80 9.64 -3.12 -9.98
C VAL A 80 8.37 -3.91 -10.27
N LEU A 81 8.49 -4.95 -11.12
CA LEU A 81 7.35 -5.72 -11.58
C LEU A 81 6.68 -6.43 -10.41
N LEU A 82 7.47 -7.05 -9.53
CA LEU A 82 6.93 -7.75 -8.37
C LEU A 82 6.25 -6.78 -7.40
N THR A 83 6.89 -5.65 -7.09
CA THR A 83 6.35 -4.65 -6.17
C THR A 83 5.02 -4.09 -6.68
N VAL A 84 4.96 -3.71 -7.96
CA VAL A 84 3.74 -3.18 -8.57
C VAL A 84 2.63 -4.23 -8.60
N LEU A 85 2.95 -5.45 -9.05
CA LEU A 85 1.99 -6.55 -9.11
C LEU A 85 1.47 -6.88 -7.71
N TRP A 86 2.33 -6.86 -6.70
CA TRP A 86 1.96 -7.11 -5.31
C TRP A 86 0.97 -6.08 -4.77
N ILE A 87 1.28 -4.78 -4.91
CA ILE A 87 0.43 -3.70 -4.41
C ILE A 87 -0.93 -3.70 -5.13
N VAL A 88 -0.93 -3.74 -6.46
CA VAL A 88 -2.16 -3.73 -7.26
C VAL A 88 -2.95 -5.02 -7.05
N GLY A 89 -2.26 -6.16 -7.01
CA GLY A 89 -2.84 -7.49 -6.85
C GLY A 89 -3.55 -7.66 -5.52
N ILE A 90 -2.91 -7.29 -4.39
CA ILE A 90 -3.54 -7.35 -3.07
C ILE A 90 -4.74 -6.41 -2.99
N THR A 91 -4.59 -5.17 -3.47
CA THR A 91 -5.67 -4.18 -3.40
C THR A 91 -6.89 -4.66 -4.19
N ASN A 92 -6.67 -5.18 -5.39
CA ASN A 92 -7.75 -5.73 -6.22
C ASN A 92 -8.34 -7.02 -5.63
N ALA A 93 -7.52 -7.89 -5.04
CA ALA A 93 -8.00 -9.11 -4.39
C ALA A 93 -8.90 -8.80 -3.18
N ILE A 94 -8.53 -7.83 -2.34
CA ILE A 94 -9.35 -7.39 -1.20
C ILE A 94 -10.67 -6.79 -1.69
N ASN A 95 -10.64 -5.92 -2.71
CA ASN A 95 -11.86 -5.32 -3.28
C ASN A 95 -12.81 -6.40 -3.85
N LEU A 96 -12.27 -7.43 -4.53
CA LEU A 96 -13.07 -8.56 -5.02
C LEU A 96 -13.74 -9.37 -3.89
N VAL A 97 -13.06 -9.52 -2.74
CA VAL A 97 -13.61 -10.21 -1.57
C VAL A 97 -14.71 -9.37 -0.90
N ASP A 98 -14.54 -8.06 -0.83
CA ASP A 98 -15.52 -7.13 -0.21
C ASP A 98 -16.78 -6.96 -1.08
N GLY A 99 -16.64 -7.01 -2.41
CA GLY A 99 -17.75 -6.87 -3.35
C GLY A 99 -18.72 -8.05 -3.40
N MET A 100 -18.37 -9.20 -2.80
CA MET A 100 -19.22 -10.40 -2.76
C MET A 100 -19.91 -10.60 -1.40
N ASP A 101 -19.30 -10.22 -0.29
CA ASP A 101 -19.87 -10.29 1.05
C ASP A 101 -19.09 -9.31 1.95
N GLY A 102 -19.77 -8.60 2.87
CA GLY A 102 -19.17 -7.64 3.83
C GLY A 102 -18.23 -8.26 4.89
N LEU A 103 -17.53 -9.35 4.53
CA LEU A 103 -16.59 -10.14 5.30
C LEU A 103 -15.14 -9.65 5.19
N ALA A 104 -14.81 -8.81 4.20
CA ALA A 104 -13.46 -8.26 4.04
C ALA A 104 -12.92 -7.54 5.29
N PRO A 105 -13.68 -6.71 6.02
CA PRO A 105 -13.18 -6.10 7.25
C PRO A 105 -12.83 -7.14 8.33
N GLY A 106 -13.54 -8.28 8.38
CA GLY A 106 -13.24 -9.38 9.30
C GLY A 106 -11.90 -10.06 8.97
N ILE A 107 -11.62 -10.30 7.69
CA ILE A 107 -10.35 -10.89 7.25
C ILE A 107 -9.18 -9.97 7.61
N ILE A 108 -9.29 -8.67 7.33
CA ILE A 108 -8.24 -7.69 7.67
C ILE A 108 -8.05 -7.61 9.19
N PHE A 109 -9.13 -7.64 9.96
CA PHE A 109 -9.09 -7.59 11.42
C PHE A 109 -8.30 -8.77 12.03
N PHE A 110 -8.43 -9.98 11.49
CA PHE A 110 -7.63 -11.14 11.96
C PHE A 110 -6.22 -11.18 11.37
N SER A 111 -6.03 -10.65 10.16
CA SER A 111 -4.73 -10.68 9.47
C SER A 111 -3.70 -9.76 10.13
N CYS A 112 -4.13 -8.56 10.54
CA CYS A 112 -3.22 -7.52 11.03
C CYS A 112 -2.46 -7.93 12.32
N PRO A 113 -3.11 -8.48 13.37
CA PRO A 113 -2.42 -8.97 14.56
C PRO A 113 -1.51 -10.16 14.25
N THR A 114 -1.93 -11.05 13.35
CA THR A 114 -1.15 -12.22 12.95
C THR A 114 0.18 -11.78 12.35
N ILE A 115 0.16 -10.85 11.40
CA ILE A 115 1.40 -10.31 10.79
C ILE A 115 2.29 -9.67 11.85
N SER A 116 1.73 -8.83 12.73
CA SER A 116 2.49 -8.16 13.79
C SER A 116 3.15 -9.11 14.81
N LEU A 117 2.65 -10.35 14.95
CA LEU A 117 3.24 -11.35 15.84
C LEU A 117 4.35 -12.16 15.17
N PHE A 118 4.37 -12.22 13.84
CA PHE A 118 5.34 -13.00 13.05
C PHE A 118 6.46 -12.15 12.42
N THR A 119 6.36 -10.81 12.50
CA THR A 119 7.42 -9.85 12.15
C THR A 119 8.17 -9.36 13.37
#